data_AF-A0A6C0DR60-F1
#
_entry.id   AF-A0A6C0DR60-F1
#
_cell.length_a   1.000
_cell.length_b   1.000
_cell.length_c   1.000
_cell.angle_alpha   90.00
_cell.angle_beta   90.00
_cell.angle_gamma   90.00
#
_symmetry.space_group_name_H-M   'P 1'
#
loop_
_entity.id
_entity.type
_entity.pdbx_description
1 polymer ?
#
loop_
_entity_poly.entity_id
_entity_poly.type
_entity_poly.pdbx_seq_one_letter_code
_entity_poly.pdbx_strand_id
1 'polypeptide(L)'
;MERPEPVDTLRNVLRPIKYALIDLFVSLARVLFFWLPGDDKAKGQALMVFHFVGGMLLYSLYFAIPKLHPLRFFIFLFFVVIILQQVVLRGCVITRAEQQLTKSSDTILDPWIRLAGLEPTKDLRIICNIAVVGCMSSTLLLNTILEQIIT
;
A
#
# COMPACT_ATOMS: atom_id res chain seq x y z
N MET A 1 -36.03 -1.12 1.61
CA MET A 1 -34.79 -0.33 1.72
C MET A 1 -33.70 -1.26 2.21
N GLU A 2 -32.73 -1.60 1.35
CA GLU A 2 -31.57 -2.40 1.80
C GLU A 2 -30.76 -1.60 2.82
N ARG A 3 -30.44 -2.23 3.94
CA ARG A 3 -29.60 -1.63 4.97
C ARG A 3 -28.17 -1.58 4.41
N PRO A 4 -27.49 -0.43 4.43
CA PRO A 4 -26.13 -0.35 3.91
C PRO A 4 -25.24 -1.33 4.67
N GLU A 5 -24.37 -2.04 3.95
CA GLU A 5 -23.45 -2.97 4.58
C GLU A 5 -22.57 -2.24 5.60
N PRO A 6 -22.20 -2.88 6.74
CA PRO A 6 -21.36 -2.27 7.77
C PRO A 6 -20.07 -1.66 7.22
N VAL A 7 -19.47 -2.30 6.20
CA VAL A 7 -18.24 -1.88 5.55
C VAL A 7 -18.43 -0.56 4.77
N ASP A 8 -19.59 -0.35 4.15
CA ASP A 8 -19.87 0.88 3.40
C ASP A 8 -20.11 2.06 4.33
N THR A 9 -20.77 1.82 5.47
CA THR A 9 -20.93 2.82 6.53
C THR A 9 -19.56 3.25 7.07
N LEU A 10 -18.69 2.28 7.40
CA LEU A 10 -17.33 2.55 7.85
C LEU A 10 -16.52 3.33 6.81
N ARG A 11 -16.62 2.97 5.53
CA ARG A 11 -15.92 3.67 4.44
C ARG A 11 -16.34 5.13 4.33
N ASN A 12 -17.63 5.43 4.53
CA ASN A 12 -18.12 6.80 4.49
C ASN A 12 -17.57 7.63 5.65
N VAL A 13 -17.50 7.05 6.85
CA VAL A 13 -16.91 7.69 8.03
C VAL A 13 -15.40 7.94 7.84
N LEU A 14 -14.68 6.99 7.25
CA LEU A 14 -13.23 7.10 7.04
C LEU A 14 -12.83 7.92 5.80
N ARG A 15 -13.80 8.35 4.99
CA ARG A 15 -13.53 9.08 3.74
C ARG A 15 -12.74 10.39 3.96
N PRO A 16 -13.04 11.24 4.95
CA PRO A 16 -12.24 12.44 5.22
C PRO A 16 -10.80 12.10 5.60
N ILE A 17 -10.60 11.07 6.43
CA ILE A 17 -9.28 10.59 6.84
C ILE A 17 -8.50 10.10 5.63
N LYS A 18 -9.14 9.35 4.73
CA LYS A 18 -8.52 8.91 3.47
C LYS A 18 -7.98 10.09 2.67
N TYR A 19 -8.78 11.14 2.47
CA TYR A 19 -8.33 12.30 1.69
C TYR A 19 -7.24 13.10 2.41
N ALA A 20 -7.34 13.27 3.73
CA ALA A 20 -6.28 13.90 4.51
C ALA A 20 -4.95 13.13 4.41
N LEU A 21 -4.99 11.79 4.42
CA LEU A 21 -3.80 10.96 4.22
C LEU A 21 -3.24 11.11 2.79
N ILE A 22 -4.10 11.17 1.78
CA ILE A 22 -3.66 11.41 0.39
C ILE A 22 -2.95 12.76 0.30
N ASP A 23 -3.54 13.83 0.83
CA ASP A 23 -2.96 15.18 0.82
C ASP A 23 -1.65 15.25 1.62
N LEU A 24 -1.55 14.50 2.72
CA LEU A 24 -0.31 14.32 3.46
C LEU A 24 0.77 13.71 2.57
N PHE A 25 0.50 12.60 1.88
CA PHE A 25 1.48 11.96 0.99
C PHE A 25 1.84 12.83 -0.22
N VAL A 26 0.89 13.57 -0.77
CA VAL A 26 1.16 14.56 -1.83
C VAL A 26 2.12 15.64 -1.31
N SER A 27 1.87 16.17 -0.12
CA SER A 27 2.72 17.19 0.51
C SER A 27 4.11 16.65 0.83
N LEU A 28 4.18 15.44 1.41
CA LEU A 28 5.44 14.76 1.70
C LEU A 28 6.23 14.50 0.43
N ALA A 29 5.61 14.04 -0.66
CA ALA A 29 6.29 13.83 -1.93
C ALA A 29 6.87 15.14 -2.47
N ARG A 30 6.13 16.25 -2.40
CA ARG A 30 6.63 17.56 -2.82
C ARG A 30 7.82 18.04 -2.00
N VAL A 31 7.84 17.75 -0.70
CA VAL A 31 8.95 18.08 0.20
C VAL A 31 10.14 17.15 0.01
N LEU A 32 9.94 15.83 -0.01
CA LEU A 32 11.03 14.85 -0.12
C LEU A 32 11.71 14.87 -1.49
N PHE A 33 10.93 15.16 -2.53
CA PHE A 33 11.38 15.21 -3.92
C PHE A 33 11.47 16.65 -4.44
N PHE A 34 11.64 17.64 -3.56
CA PHE A 34 11.74 19.05 -3.97
C PHE A 34 12.91 19.32 -4.92
N TRP A 35 13.99 18.53 -4.78
CA TRP A 35 15.23 18.64 -5.55
C TRP A 35 15.15 17.95 -6.92
N LEU A 36 14.12 17.13 -7.17
CA LEU A 36 13.97 16.46 -8.46
C LEU A 36 13.54 17.48 -9.52
N PRO A 37 14.24 17.56 -10.67
CA PRO A 37 13.85 18.44 -11.74
C PRO A 37 12.49 18.00 -12.31
N GLY A 38 11.59 18.96 -12.52
CA GLY A 38 10.25 18.72 -13.07
C GLY A 38 9.11 19.20 -12.17
N ASP A 39 7.89 18.93 -12.62
CA ASP A 39 6.65 19.31 -11.94
C ASP A 39 6.16 18.20 -10.99
N ASP A 40 4.90 18.27 -10.57
CA ASP A 40 4.27 17.24 -9.74
C ASP A 40 4.30 15.84 -10.38
N LYS A 41 4.36 15.74 -11.72
CA LYS A 41 4.40 14.45 -12.40
C LYS A 41 5.70 13.70 -12.07
N ALA A 42 6.84 14.39 -12.11
CA ALA A 42 8.13 13.80 -11.76
C ALA A 42 8.16 13.33 -10.29
N LYS A 43 7.60 14.14 -9.38
CA LYS A 43 7.47 13.82 -7.96
C LYS A 43 6.54 12.63 -7.71
N GLY A 44 5.45 12.53 -8.46
CA GLY A 44 4.53 11.39 -8.42
C GLY A 44 5.17 10.09 -8.93
N GLN A 45 5.98 10.17 -10.00
CA GLN A 45 6.76 9.04 -10.50
C GLN A 45 7.83 8.60 -9.49
N ALA A 46 8.52 9.55 -8.86
CA ALA A 46 9.46 9.25 -7.78
C ALA A 46 8.75 8.57 -6.59
N LEU A 47 7.58 9.08 -6.19
CA LEU A 47 6.77 8.47 -5.13
C LEU A 47 6.39 7.02 -5.47
N MET A 48 6.04 6.73 -6.72
CA MET A 48 5.70 5.37 -7.16
C MET A 48 6.89 4.40 -7.00
N VAL A 49 8.09 4.83 -7.36
CA VAL A 49 9.32 4.03 -7.15
C VAL A 49 9.60 3.85 -5.66
N PHE A 50 9.51 4.93 -4.88
CA PHE A 50 9.73 4.89 -3.43
C PHE A 50 8.71 4.02 -2.70
N HIS A 51 7.46 4.03 -3.12
CA HIS A 51 6.42 3.18 -2.56
C HIS A 51 6.73 1.70 -2.78
N PHE A 52 7.16 1.33 -3.99
CA PHE A 52 7.61 -0.03 -4.29
C PHE A 52 8.80 -0.46 -3.46
N VAL A 53 9.89 0.30 -3.57
CA VAL A 53 11.17 -0.01 -2.95
C VAL A 53 11.03 0.04 -1.44
N GLY A 54 10.31 1.02 -0.91
CA GLY A 54 10.00 1.11 0.52
C GLY A 54 9.19 -0.09 1.01
N GLY A 55 8.20 -0.54 0.25
CA GLY A 55 7.44 -1.76 0.55
C GLY A 55 8.32 -3.00 0.59
N MET A 56 9.21 -3.17 -0.40
CA MET A 56 10.18 -4.27 -0.45
C MET A 56 11.16 -4.22 0.72
N LEU A 57 11.75 -3.05 0.98
CA LEU A 57 12.71 -2.86 2.07
C LEU A 57 12.09 -3.18 3.42
N LEU A 58 10.88 -2.68 3.67
CA LEU A 58 10.16 -2.95 4.92
C LEU A 58 9.85 -4.45 5.08
N TYR A 59 9.45 -5.12 4.00
CA TYR A 59 9.21 -6.57 4.01
C TYR A 59 10.49 -7.36 4.27
N SER A 60 11.60 -7.04 3.60
CA SER A 60 12.90 -7.68 3.82
C SER A 60 13.44 -7.42 5.22
N LEU A 61 13.23 -6.21 5.76
CA LEU A 61 13.68 -5.83 7.10
C LEU A 61 13.03 -6.71 8.18
N TYR A 62 11.78 -7.13 8.00
CA TYR A 62 11.13 -8.07 8.91
C TYR A 62 11.92 -9.38 9.07
N PHE A 63 12.52 -9.92 8.00
CA PHE A 63 13.29 -11.16 8.04
C PHE A 63 14.75 -10.98 8.47
N ALA A 64 15.29 -9.77 8.29
CA ALA A 64 16.65 -9.44 8.69
C ALA A 64 16.78 -9.16 10.21
N ILE A 65 15.70 -8.68 10.83
CA ILE A 65 15.69 -8.37 12.26
C ILE A 65 15.63 -9.67 13.09
N PRO A 66 16.40 -9.80 14.18
CA PRO A 66 16.36 -10.95 15.06
C PRO A 66 14.96 -11.30 15.56
N LYS A 67 14.74 -12.59 15.82
CA LYS A 67 13.54 -13.10 16.48
C LYS A 67 13.29 -12.35 17.79
N LEU A 68 12.03 -12.06 18.10
CA LEU A 68 11.56 -11.37 19.31
C LEU A 68 12.00 -9.89 19.47
N HIS A 69 12.74 -9.32 18.52
CA HIS A 69 13.05 -7.90 18.58
C HIS A 69 11.78 -7.04 18.36
N PRO A 70 11.51 -6.01 19.18
CA PRO A 70 10.25 -5.26 19.16
C PRO A 70 9.97 -4.58 17.81
N LEU A 71 11.01 -4.13 17.10
CA LEU A 71 10.86 -3.56 15.76
C LEU A 71 10.23 -4.53 14.75
N ARG A 72 10.48 -5.84 14.90
CA ARG A 72 9.91 -6.86 14.02
C ARG A 72 8.39 -6.97 14.22
N PHE A 73 7.94 -6.96 15.47
CA PHE A 73 6.52 -6.94 15.81
C PHE A 73 5.84 -5.65 15.33
N PHE A 74 6.52 -4.51 15.46
CA PHE A 74 6.04 -3.24 14.90
C PHE A 74 5.85 -3.32 13.37
N ILE A 75 6.83 -3.86 12.64
CA ILE A 75 6.71 -4.04 11.18
C ILE A 75 5.53 -4.94 10.83
N PHE A 76 5.34 -6.04 11.55
CA PHE A 76 4.18 -6.92 11.38
C PHE A 76 2.84 -6.16 11.57
N LEU A 77 2.68 -5.46 12.69
CA LEU A 77 1.47 -4.67 12.96
C LEU A 77 1.24 -3.58 11.91
N PHE A 78 2.31 -2.94 11.45
CA PHE A 78 2.23 -1.93 10.40
C PHE A 78 1.75 -2.52 9.07
N PHE A 79 2.23 -3.71 8.68
CA PHE A 79 1.69 -4.43 7.53
C PHE A 79 0.20 -4.78 7.70
N VAL A 80 -0.22 -5.23 8.89
CA VAL A 80 -1.65 -5.48 9.18
C VAL A 80 -2.49 -4.23 8.95
N VAL A 81 -2.02 -3.07 9.42
CA VAL A 81 -2.70 -1.78 9.18
C VAL A 81 -2.77 -1.45 7.70
N ILE A 82 -1.70 -1.68 6.92
CA ILE A 82 -1.70 -1.47 5.46
C ILE A 82 -2.76 -2.35 4.78
N ILE A 83 -2.86 -3.64 5.11
CA ILE A 83 -3.88 -4.52 4.53
C ILE A 83 -5.28 -3.99 4.83
N LEU A 84 -5.56 -3.70 6.11
CA LEU A 84 -6.86 -3.20 6.54
C LEU A 84 -7.21 -1.91 5.81
N GLN A 85 -6.25 -1.00 5.70
CA GLN A 85 -6.39 0.23 4.92
C GLN A 85 -6.78 -0.09 3.47
N GLN A 86 -6.11 -1.04 2.82
CA GLN A 86 -6.38 -1.38 1.43
C GLN A 86 -7.76 -2.02 1.22
N VAL A 87 -8.17 -2.93 2.11
CA VAL A 87 -9.48 -3.59 2.07
C VAL A 87 -10.61 -2.58 2.31
N VAL A 88 -10.50 -1.77 3.35
CA VAL A 88 -11.56 -0.82 3.74
C VAL A 88 -11.69 0.34 2.73
N LEU A 89 -10.55 0.89 2.26
CA LEU A 89 -10.52 2.07 1.39
C LEU A 89 -10.47 1.75 -0.12
N ARG A 90 -10.46 0.46 -0.48
CA ARG A 90 -10.37 -0.09 -1.86
C ARG A 90 -9.13 0.44 -2.61
N GLY A 91 -7.95 0.16 -2.05
CA GLY A 91 -6.64 0.49 -2.61
C GLY A 91 -5.75 1.27 -1.65
N CYS A 92 -4.46 1.39 -1.97
CA CYS A 92 -3.47 2.09 -1.15
C CYS A 92 -3.62 3.63 -1.25
N VAL A 93 -3.50 4.33 -0.11
CA VAL A 93 -3.52 5.80 -0.08
C VAL A 93 -2.33 6.42 -0.81
N ILE A 94 -1.15 5.78 -0.76
CA ILE A 94 0.06 6.25 -1.45
C ILE A 94 -0.15 6.16 -2.97
N THR A 95 -0.73 5.06 -3.47
CA THR A 95 -1.09 4.95 -4.90
C THR A 95 -2.06 6.04 -5.34
N ARG A 96 -2.99 6.47 -4.48
CA ARG A 96 -3.88 7.60 -4.81
C ARG A 96 -3.12 8.93 -4.86
N ALA A 97 -2.14 9.14 -3.98
CA ALA A 97 -1.27 10.31 -4.03
C ALA A 97 -0.40 10.32 -5.30
N GLU A 98 0.15 9.17 -5.70
CA GLU A 98 0.88 9.00 -6.97
C GLU A 98 0.01 9.38 -8.17
N GLN A 99 -1.22 8.87 -8.22
CA GLN A 99 -2.19 9.16 -9.28
C GLN A 99 -2.56 10.65 -9.33
N GLN A 100 -2.75 11.28 -8.17
CA GLN A 100 -3.05 12.70 -8.06
C GLN A 100 -1.90 13.57 -8.56
N LEU A 101 -0.65 13.23 -8.22
CA LEU A 101 0.55 13.93 -8.66
C LEU A 101 0.83 13.74 -10.15
N THR A 102 0.69 12.51 -10.65
CA THR A 102 0.98 12.16 -12.05
C THR A 102 -0.14 12.50 -13.02
N LYS A 103 -1.35 12.76 -12.51
CA LYS A 103 -2.60 12.85 -13.30
C LYS A 103 -2.86 11.60 -14.16
N SER A 104 -2.31 10.45 -13.74
CA SER A 104 -2.53 9.15 -14.38
C SER A 104 -3.44 8.28 -13.51
N SER A 105 -4.15 7.35 -14.16
CA SER A 105 -4.87 6.27 -13.46
C SER A 105 -4.04 5.00 -13.29
N ASP A 106 -2.82 4.99 -13.85
CA ASP A 106 -1.93 3.84 -13.78
C ASP A 106 -1.52 3.56 -12.33
N THR A 107 -1.19 2.31 -12.06
CA THR A 107 -0.61 1.86 -10.79
C THR A 107 0.69 1.13 -11.04
N ILE A 108 1.45 0.88 -9.99
CA ILE A 108 2.65 0.05 -10.09
C ILE A 108 2.38 -1.39 -10.56
N LEU A 109 1.15 -1.88 -10.42
CA LEU A 109 0.78 -3.22 -10.87
C LEU A 109 0.51 -3.27 -12.37
N ASP A 110 0.25 -2.13 -13.01
CA ASP A 110 -0.18 -2.08 -14.41
C ASP A 110 0.86 -2.65 -15.39
N PRO A 111 2.17 -2.36 -15.27
CA PRO A 111 3.18 -3.01 -16.11
C PRO A 111 3.16 -4.53 -15.99
N TRP A 112 2.97 -5.07 -14.78
CA TRP A 112 2.93 -6.51 -14.53
C TRP A 112 1.66 -7.17 -15.11
N ILE A 113 0.52 -6.49 -14.98
CA ILE A 113 -0.75 -6.92 -15.57
C ILE A 113 -0.63 -6.96 -17.11
N ARG A 114 -0.04 -5.92 -17.72
CA ARG A 114 0.20 -5.86 -19.17
C ARG A 114 1.21 -6.91 -19.64
N LEU A 115 2.26 -7.18 -18.86
CA LEU A 115 3.21 -8.27 -19.14
C LEU A 115 2.54 -9.64 -19.13
N ALA A 116 1.48 -9.83 -18.35
CA ALA A 116 0.66 -11.03 -18.38
C ALA A 116 -0.34 -11.07 -19.57
N GLY A 117 -0.31 -10.09 -20.47
CA GLY A 117 -1.20 -9.99 -21.62
C GLY A 117 -2.63 -9.54 -21.28
N LEU A 118 -2.84 -8.92 -20.11
CA LEU A 118 -4.15 -8.48 -19.63
C LEU A 118 -4.26 -6.96 -19.62
N GLU A 119 -5.49 -6.44 -19.77
CA GLU A 119 -5.78 -5.02 -19.64
C GLU A 119 -5.96 -4.62 -18.15
N PRO A 120 -5.29 -3.56 -17.65
CA PRO A 120 -5.40 -3.11 -16.25
C PRO A 120 -6.76 -2.49 -15.92
N THR A 121 -7.78 -3.33 -15.76
CA THR A 121 -9.08 -2.89 -15.27
C THR A 121 -9.03 -2.59 -13.77
N LYS A 122 -9.99 -1.81 -13.28
CA LYS A 122 -10.10 -1.46 -11.85
C LYS A 122 -10.20 -2.72 -10.96
N ASP A 123 -11.01 -3.69 -11.37
CA ASP A 123 -11.23 -4.89 -10.58
C ASP A 123 -9.99 -5.79 -10.59
N LEU A 124 -9.32 -5.91 -11.74
CA LEU A 124 -8.07 -6.64 -11.84
C LEU A 124 -6.98 -6.02 -10.96
N ARG A 125 -6.84 -4.69 -10.96
CA ARG A 125 -5.91 -3.98 -10.05
C ARG A 125 -6.23 -4.27 -8.58
N ILE A 126 -7.51 -4.29 -8.19
CA ILE A 126 -7.91 -4.62 -6.82
C ILE A 126 -7.53 -6.06 -6.47
N ILE A 127 -7.84 -7.02 -7.34
CA ILE A 127 -7.52 -8.44 -7.14
C ILE A 127 -6.01 -8.65 -7.03
N CYS A 128 -5.23 -8.13 -7.98
CA CYS A 128 -3.77 -8.24 -7.95
C CYS A 128 -3.18 -7.60 -6.69
N ASN A 129 -3.69 -6.44 -6.28
CA ASN A 129 -3.21 -5.77 -5.08
C ASN A 129 -3.52 -6.57 -3.81
N ILE A 130 -4.73 -7.12 -3.69
CA ILE A 130 -5.10 -8.01 -2.58
C ILE A 130 -4.25 -9.29 -2.60
N ALA A 131 -3.99 -9.86 -3.77
CA ALA A 131 -3.17 -11.07 -3.90
C ALA A 131 -1.73 -10.83 -3.43
N VAL A 132 -1.09 -9.74 -3.91
CA VAL A 132 0.30 -9.39 -3.54
C VAL A 132 0.41 -9.10 -2.05
N VAL A 133 -0.41 -8.17 -1.55
CA VAL A 133 -0.33 -7.72 -0.16
C VAL A 133 -0.81 -8.80 0.80
N GLY A 134 -1.85 -9.55 0.42
CA GLY A 134 -2.37 -10.69 1.17
C GLY A 134 -1.35 -11.83 1.27
N CYS A 135 -0.61 -12.12 0.19
CA CYS A 135 0.47 -13.09 0.21
C CYS A 135 1.57 -12.67 1.19
N MET A 136 2.11 -11.45 1.05
CA MET A 136 3.13 -10.92 1.97
C MET A 136 2.69 -11.04 3.43
N SER A 137 1.46 -10.64 3.71
CA SER A 137 0.94 -10.60 5.08
C SER A 137 0.69 -11.98 5.67
N SER A 138 0.25 -12.93 4.85
CA SER A 138 0.11 -14.33 5.25
C SER A 138 1.47 -14.93 5.58
N THR A 139 2.51 -14.61 4.81
CA THR A 139 3.89 -15.03 5.12
C THR A 139 4.36 -14.46 6.44
N LEU A 140 4.12 -13.17 6.70
CA LEU A 140 4.50 -12.54 7.98
C LEU A 140 3.77 -13.19 9.17
N LEU A 141 2.46 -13.44 9.03
CA LEU A 141 1.63 -14.08 10.06
C LEU A 141 2.10 -15.51 10.35
N LEU A 142 2.24 -16.34 9.32
CA LEU A 142 2.68 -17.73 9.46
C LEU A 142 4.07 -17.79 10.09
N ASN A 143 4.99 -16.92 9.67
CA ASN A 143 6.31 -16.84 10.24
C ASN A 143 6.28 -16.42 11.72
N THR A 144 5.45 -15.43 12.07
CA THR A 144 5.25 -15.01 13.47
C THR A 144 4.73 -16.18 14.33
N ILE A 145 3.72 -16.91 13.84
CA ILE A 145 3.11 -18.06 14.56
C ILE A 145 4.11 -19.21 14.71
N LEU A 146 4.77 -19.61 13.62
CA LEU A 146 5.75 -20.70 13.65
C LEU A 146 6.89 -20.43 14.64
N GLU A 147 7.31 -19.17 14.75
CA GLU A 147 8.31 -18.79 15.74
C GLU A 147 7.81 -18.94 17.18
N GLN A 148 6.53 -18.72 17.47
CA GLN A 148 6.01 -18.97 18.83
C GLN A 148 5.90 -20.47 19.17
N ILE A 149 5.91 -21.35 18.17
CA ILE A 149 5.79 -22.80 18.37
C ILE A 149 7.16 -23.47 18.49
N ILE A 150 8.15 -22.98 17.74
CA ILE A 150 9.48 -23.60 17.62
C ILE A 150 10.49 -23.05 18.66
N THR A 151 10.21 -21.89 19.27
CA THR A 151 11.06 -21.29 20.32
C THR A 151 10.59 -21.73 21.70
#